data_AF-A0A2V0QLQ6-F1
#
_entry.id   AF-A0A2V0QLQ6-F1
#
_cell.length_a   1.000
_cell.length_b   1.000
_cell.length_c   1.000
_cell.angle_alpha   90.00
_cell.angle_beta   90.00
_cell.angle_gamma   90.00
#
_symmetry.space_group_name_H-M   'P 1'
#
loop_
_entity.id
_entity.type
_entity.pdbx_description
1 polymer ?
#
loop_
_entity_poly.entity_id
_entity_poly.type
_entity_poly.pdbx_seq_one_letter_code
_entity_poly.pdbx_strand_id
1 'polypeptide(L)' 'MIGLGALGTAIGFGLLGGKFLEGAARQPEMVPMLQVKMFIVAGLLDAVTMIGVGIALFFTFANPFVGQLAG' A
#
# COMPACT_ATOMS: atom_id res chain seq x y z
N MET A 1 6.79 7.13 -10.96
CA MET A 1 6.20 5.80 -10.65
C MET A 1 6.03 5.57 -9.15
N ILE A 2 7.07 5.72 -8.31
CA ILE A 2 6.97 5.47 -6.85
C ILE A 2 5.94 6.39 -6.15
N GLY A 3 5.91 7.68 -6.49
CA GLY A 3 5.02 8.65 -5.85
C GLY A 3 3.52 8.39 -6.06
N LEU A 4 3.11 7.82 -7.20
CA LEU A 4 1.70 7.50 -7.46
C LEU A 4 1.24 6.26 -6.68
N GLY A 5 2.11 5.26 -6.53
CA GLY A 5 1.83 4.09 -5.67
C GLY A 5 1.73 4.50 -4.19
N ALA A 6 2.67 5.33 -3.72
CA ALA A 6 2.65 5.85 -2.35
C ALA A 6 1.40 6.69 -2.05
N LEU A 7 0.92 7.49 -3.02
CA LEU A 7 -0.34 8.24 -2.87
C LEU A 7 -1.56 7.33 -2.74
N GLY A 8 -1.64 6.24 -3.51
CA GLY A 8 -2.72 5.26 -3.40
C GLY A 8 -2.76 4.59 -2.02
N THR A 9 -1.59 4.23 -1.49
CA THR A 9 -1.46 3.69 -0.12
C THR A 9 -1.88 4.70 0.94
N ALA A 10 -1.43 5.94 0.84
CA ALA A 10 -1.76 6.98 1.80
C ALA A 10 -3.27 7.25 1.86
N ILE A 11 -3.94 7.31 0.71
CA ILE A 11 -5.39 7.52 0.63
C ILE A 11 -6.13 6.31 1.20
N GLY A 12 -5.75 5.09 0.81
CA GLY A 12 -6.44 3.89 1.27
C GLY A 12 -6.26 3.63 2.77
N PHE A 13 -5.08 3.89 3.34
CA PHE A 13 -4.90 3.86 4.80
C PHE A 13 -5.68 4.97 5.52
N GLY A 14 -5.76 6.17 4.94
CA GLY A 14 -6.56 7.26 5.52
C GLY A 14 -8.05 6.92 5.60
N LEU A 15 -8.61 6.33 4.53
CA LEU A 15 -10.01 5.89 4.49
C LEU A 15 -10.26 4.70 5.42
N LEU A 16 -9.38 3.70 5.40
CA LEU A 16 -9.50 2.50 6.23
C LEU A 16 -9.38 2.84 7.72
N GLY A 17 -8.39 3.67 8.08
CA GLY A 17 -8.18 4.16 9.44
C GLY A 17 -9.34 5.00 9.95
N GLY A 18 -9.89 5.88 9.11
CA GLY A 18 -11.08 6.67 9.45
C GLY A 18 -12.30 5.78 9.73
N LYS A 19 -12.55 4.78 8.87
CA LYS A 19 -13.65 3.81 9.06
C LYS A 19 -13.45 2.91 10.26
N PHE A 20 -12.21 2.52 10.56
CA PHE A 20 -11.87 1.76 11.74
C PHE A 20 -12.16 2.56 13.02
N LEU A 21 -11.78 3.83 13.06
CA LEU A 21 -12.07 4.72 14.20
C LEU A 21 -13.58 4.96 14.39
N GLU A 22 -14.35 5.16 13.30
CA GLU A 22 -15.82 5.22 13.38
C GLU A 22 -16.43 3.93 13.95
N GLY A 23 -15.94 2.77 13.51
CA GLY A 23 -16.41 1.47 13.98
C GLY A 23 -16.05 1.21 15.45
N ALA A 24 -14.83 1.55 15.85
CA ALA A 24 -14.36 1.44 17.23
C ALA A 24 -15.12 2.37 18.18
N ALA A 25 -15.44 3.59 17.74
CA ALA A 25 -16.20 4.56 18.54
C ALA A 25 -17.67 4.16 18.70
N ARG A 26 -18.29 3.53 17.69
CA ARG A 26 -19.69 3.09 17.73
C ARG A 26 -19.87 1.75 18.46
N GLN A 27 -18.95 0.82 18.29
CA GLN A 27 -19.04 -0.54 18.82
C GLN A 27 -17.67 -1.00 19.34
N PRO A 28 -17.29 -0.63 20.57
CA PRO A 28 -15.99 -0.97 21.14
C PRO A 28 -15.79 -2.49 21.29
N GLU A 29 -16.89 -3.24 21.44
CA GLU A 29 -16.90 -4.71 21.52
C GLU A 29 -16.41 -5.38 20.23
N MET A 30 -16.58 -4.72 19.09
CA MET A 30 -16.20 -5.23 17.77
C MET A 30 -14.77 -4.84 17.38
N VAL A 31 -14.06 -4.07 18.21
CA VAL A 31 -12.68 -3.61 17.95
C VAL A 31 -11.71 -4.76 17.63
N PRO A 32 -11.68 -5.89 18.37
CA PRO A 32 -10.76 -6.98 18.06
C PRO A 32 -11.02 -7.57 16.66
N MET A 33 -12.29 -7.71 16.28
CA MET A 33 -12.66 -8.21 14.96
C MET A 33 -12.33 -7.20 13.85
N LEU A 34 -12.59 -5.91 14.09
CA LEU A 34 -12.28 -4.83 13.15
C LEU A 34 -10.76 -4.64 12.98
N GLN A 35 -9.96 -4.84 14.03
CA GLN A 35 -8.50 -4.73 13.98
C GLN A 35 -7.88 -5.83 13.10
N VAL A 36 -8.35 -7.08 13.22
CA VAL A 36 -7.89 -8.17 12.36
C VAL A 36 -8.25 -7.90 10.89
N LYS A 37 -9.49 -7.46 10.62
CA LYS A 37 -9.90 -7.08 9.26
C LYS A 37 -9.10 -5.90 8.71
N MET A 38 -8.79 -4.91 9.55
CA MET A 38 -7.97 -3.76 9.19
C MET A 38 -6.55 -4.21 8.80
N PHE A 39 -5.92 -5.10 9.58
CA PHE A 39 -4.60 -5.64 9.26
C PHE A 39 -4.55 -6.42 7.95
N ILE A 40 -5.57 -7.22 7.64
CA ILE A 40 -5.65 -7.98 6.38
C ILE A 40 -5.72 -7.01 5.18
N VAL A 41 -6.58 -6.00 5.27
CA VAL A 41 -6.74 -5.01 4.18
C VAL A 41 -5.52 -4.11 4.08
N ALA A 42 -4.92 -3.71 5.21
CA ALA A 42 -3.67 -2.96 5.27
C ALA A 42 -2.52 -3.71 4.59
N GLY A 43 -2.36 -5.00 4.88
CA GLY A 43 -1.34 -5.85 4.25
C GLY A 43 -1.56 -6.01 2.74
N LEU A 44 -2.81 -6.17 2.29
CA LEU A 44 -3.13 -6.24 0.87
C LEU A 44 -2.81 -4.92 0.15
N LEU A 45 -3.14 -3.79 0.77
CA LEU A 45 -2.89 -2.46 0.22
C LEU A 45 -1.39 -2.16 0.15
N ASP A 46 -0.60 -2.54 1.16
CA ASP A 46 0.84 -2.32 1.18
C ASP A 46 1.59 -3.21 0.16
N ALA A 47 1.10 -4.44 -0.07
CA ALA A 47 1.65 -5.33 -1.08
C ALA A 47 1.67 -4.70 -2.49
N VAL A 48 0.60 -4.00 -2.88
CA VAL A 48 0.51 -3.33 -4.19
C VAL A 48 1.58 -2.23 -4.33
N THR A 49 1.82 -1.47 -3.27
CA THR A 49 2.81 -0.38 -3.29
C THR A 49 4.23 -0.90 -3.25
N MET A 50 4.48 -1.97 -2.50
CA MET A 50 5.79 -2.63 -2.50
C MET A 50 6.14 -3.25 -3.86
N ILE A 51 5.17 -3.78 -4.61
CA ILE A 51 5.38 -4.20 -6.00
C ILE A 51 5.79 -3.00 -6.88
N GLY A 52 5.11 -1.86 -6.72
CA GLY A 52 5.44 -0.62 -7.43
C GLY A 52 6.85 -0.11 -7.12
N VAL A 53 7.29 -0.19 -5.86
CA VAL A 53 8.65 0.14 -5.43
C VAL A 53 9.66 -0.84 -6.04
N GLY A 54 9.39 -2.14 -6.02
CA GLY A 54 10.26 -3.16 -6.62
C GLY A 54 10.50 -2.94 -8.12
N ILE A 55 9.44 -2.62 -8.87
CA ILE A 55 9.54 -2.30 -10.30
C ILE A 55 10.34 -1.02 -10.52
N ALA A 56 10.12 0.02 -9.71
CA ALA A 56 10.85 1.27 -9.84
C ALA A 56 12.35 1.13 -9.51
N LEU A 57 12.69 0.34 -8.49
CA LEU A 57 14.07 0.00 -8.16
C LEU A 57 14.71 -0.85 -9.26
N PHE A 58 13.98 -1.80 -9.84
CA PHE A 58 14.43 -2.58 -10.99
C PHE A 58 14.78 -1.69 -12.18
N PHE A 59 13.91 -0.73 -12.53
CA PHE A 59 14.21 0.25 -13.58
C PHE A 59 15.35 1.22 -13.24
N THR A 60 15.63 1.46 -11.95
CA THR A 60 16.68 2.39 -11.53
C THR A 60 18.06 1.73 -11.49
N PHE A 61 18.14 0.48 -10.99
CA PHE A 61 19.40 -0.22 -10.76
C PHE A 61 19.71 -1.31 -11.78
N ALA A 62 18.69 -1.91 -12.40
CA ALA A 62 18.80 -3.02 -13.34
C ALA A 62 18.03 -2.71 -14.64
N ASN A 63 18.15 -1.47 -15.13
CA ASN A 63 17.37 -0.98 -16.25
C ASN A 63 17.65 -1.81 -17.53
N PRO A 64 16.66 -2.58 -18.05
CA PRO A 64 16.86 -3.45 -19.20
C PRO A 64 17.14 -2.66 -20.51
N PHE A 65 16.80 -1.37 -20.53
CA PHE A 65 16.98 -0.51 -21.69
C PHE A 65 18.41 0.03 -21.83
N VAL A 66 19.25 -0.02 -20.78
CA VAL A 66 20.64 0.45 -20.87
C VAL A 66 21.48 -0.46 -21.77
N GLY A 67 21.22 -1.78 -21.76
CA GLY A 67 21.88 -2.72 -22.67
C GLY A 67 21.43 -2.61 -24.13
N GLN A 68 20.22 -2.06 -24.38
CA GLN A 68 19.68 -1.89 -25.73
C GLN A 68 20.14 -0.58 -26.40
N LEU A 69 20.59 0.41 -25.64
CA LEU A 69 21.16 1.66 -26.16
C LEU A 69 22.66 1.56 -26.53
N ALA A 70 23.33 0.47 -26.15
CA ALA A 70 24.75 0.24 -26.41
C ALA A 70 25.03 -0.49 -27.74
N GLY A 71 24.02 -0.64 -28.61
CA GLY A 71 24.15 -1.12 -29.99
C GLY A 71 23.71 -0.03 -30.96
#